data_AF-A0A4Q3FAQ0-F1
#
_entry.id   AF-A0A4Q3FAQ0-F1
#
_cell.length_a   1.000
_cell.length_b   1.000
_cell.length_c   1.000
_cell.angle_alpha   90.00
_cell.angle_beta   90.00
_cell.angle_gamma   90.00
#
_symmetry.space_group_name_H-M   'P 1'
#
loop_
_entity.id
_entity.type
_entity.pdbx_description
1 polymer ?
#
loop_
_entity_poly.entity_id
_entity_poly.type
_entity_poly.pdbx_seq_one_letter_code
_entity_poly.pdbx_strand_id
1 'polypeptide(L)' 'MDIYGIKNCNTVKKALDWLKENQIDYTFHDFKKEGVSVEKLQDWSSKTGYEKLLNKQGLTWKQLDAEKKALITSETEAL' A
#
# COMPACT_ATOMS: atom_id res chain seq x y z
N MET A 1 -5.84 -4.86 15.27
CA MET A 1 -5.51 -5.22 13.86
C MET A 1 -5.13 -3.94 13.13
N ASP A 2 -4.04 -3.91 12.37
CA ASP A 2 -3.64 -2.68 11.69
C ASP A 2 -4.11 -2.68 10.23
N ILE A 3 -4.78 -1.60 9.82
CA ILE A 3 -5.19 -1.36 8.44
C ILE A 3 -4.34 -0.23 7.87
N TYR A 4 -3.59 -0.54 6.83
CA TYR A 4 -2.75 0.42 6.15
C TYR A 4 -3.40 0.86 4.85
N GLY A 5 -3.50 2.17 4.62
CA GLY A 5 -4.10 2.66 3.40
C GLY A 5 -4.15 4.17 3.31
N ILE A 6 -4.95 4.65 2.35
CA ILE A 6 -5.29 6.06 2.21
C ILE A 6 -6.78 6.24 2.42
N LYS A 7 -7.19 7.30 3.13
CA LYS A 7 -8.61 7.56 3.42
C LYS A 7 -9.47 7.71 2.17
N ASN A 8 -8.89 8.21 1.08
CA ASN A 8 -9.62 8.44 -0.17
C ASN A 8 -9.68 7.22 -1.10
N CYS A 9 -9.41 6.01 -0.58
CA CYS A 9 -9.58 4.76 -1.32
C CYS A 9 -10.91 4.09 -0.92
N ASN A 10 -11.78 3.87 -1.91
CA ASN A 10 -13.07 3.22 -1.70
C ASN A 10 -12.93 1.79 -1.12
N THR A 11 -11.89 1.06 -1.52
CA THR A 11 -11.62 -0.30 -1.01
C THR A 11 -11.26 -0.28 0.48
N VAL A 12 -10.40 0.66 0.89
CA VAL A 12 -10.05 0.86 2.31
C VAL A 12 -11.30 1.21 3.10
N LYS A 13 -12.09 2.18 2.62
CA LYS A 13 -13.33 2.58 3.29
C LYS A 13 -14.27 1.39 3.52
N LYS A 14 -14.51 0.57 2.48
CA LYS A 14 -15.31 -0.66 2.60
C LYS A 14 -14.75 -1.65 3.62
N ALA A 15 -13.44 -1.82 3.66
CA ALA A 15 -12.79 -2.71 4.64
C ALA A 15 -12.97 -2.19 6.08
N LEU A 16 -12.81 -0.88 6.29
CA LEU A 16 -13.04 -0.24 7.60
C LEU A 16 -14.50 -0.33 8.03
N ASP A 17 -15.43 -0.07 7.11
CA ASP A 17 -16.87 -0.22 7.37
C ASP A 17 -17.20 -1.65 7.78
N TRP A 18 -16.69 -2.67 7.05
CA TRP A 18 -16.88 -4.07 7.40
C TRP A 18 -16.31 -4.42 8.78
N LEU A 19 -15.09 -3.97 9.12
CA LEU A 19 -14.50 -4.21 10.43
C LEU A 19 -15.34 -3.57 11.55
N LYS A 20 -15.83 -2.36 11.31
CA LYS A 20 -16.70 -1.64 12.24
C LYS A 20 -18.05 -2.36 12.41
N GLU A 21 -18.66 -2.84 11.32
CA GLU A 21 -19.90 -3.63 11.35
C GLU A 21 -19.74 -4.93 12.13
N ASN A 22 -18.57 -5.56 12.05
CA ASN A 22 -18.23 -6.79 12.77
C ASN A 22 -17.65 -6.53 14.17
N GLN A 23 -17.61 -5.27 14.64
CA GLN A 23 -17.07 -4.88 15.93
C GLN A 23 -15.62 -5.35 16.17
N ILE A 24 -14.81 -5.37 15.10
CA ILE A 24 -13.40 -5.77 15.17
C ILE A 24 -12.55 -4.52 15.42
N ASP A 25 -11.79 -4.50 16.51
CA ASP A 25 -10.87 -3.42 16.82
C ASP A 25 -9.73 -3.32 15.79
N TYR A 26 -9.62 -2.15 15.18
CA TYR A 26 -8.59 -1.84 14.21
C TYR A 26 -7.94 -0.47 14.42
N THR A 27 -6.67 -0.38 14.05
CA THR A 27 -5.90 0.86 13.99
C THR A 27 -5.66 1.19 12.52
N PHE A 28 -6.14 2.35 12.08
CA PHE A 28 -5.97 2.80 10.70
C PHE A 28 -4.73 3.68 10.59
N HIS A 29 -3.76 3.23 9.78
CA HIS A 29 -2.56 3.98 9.42
C HIS A 29 -2.74 4.64 8.05
N ASP A 30 -2.65 5.97 8.02
CA ASP A 30 -2.80 6.76 6.81
C ASP A 30 -1.45 7.00 6.13
N PHE A 31 -1.19 6.30 5.02
CA PHE A 31 0.05 6.45 4.25
C PHE A 31 0.32 7.88 3.80
N LYS A 32 -0.72 8.70 3.61
CA LYS A 32 -0.55 10.09 3.16
C LYS A 32 -0.12 11.02 4.29
N LYS A 33 -0.39 10.66 5.54
CA LYS A 33 -0.05 11.49 6.71
C LYS A 33 1.15 10.96 7.47
N GLU A 34 1.18 9.66 7.71
CA GLU A 34 2.19 8.99 8.53
C GLU A 34 3.30 8.39 7.68
N GLY A 35 3.05 8.17 6.38
CA GLY A 35 3.97 7.42 5.52
C GLY A 35 4.01 5.94 5.87
N VAL A 36 5.02 5.25 5.36
CA VAL A 36 5.35 3.87 5.72
C VAL A 36 6.86 3.73 5.79
N SER A 37 7.35 3.04 6.82
CA SER A 37 8.78 2.77 6.96
C SER A 37 9.24 1.69 5.98
N VAL A 38 10.46 1.83 5.47
CA VAL A 38 11.08 0.85 4.56
C VAL A 38 11.11 -0.56 5.18
N GLU A 39 11.36 -0.67 6.48
CA GLU A 39 11.35 -1.94 7.21
C GLU A 39 10.02 -2.69 7.11
N LYS A 40 8.89 -1.96 7.17
CA LYS A 40 7.55 -2.55 7.01
C LYS A 40 7.30 -3.00 5.58
N LEU A 41 7.75 -2.21 4.60
CA LEU A 41 7.64 -2.57 3.19
C LEU A 41 8.42 -3.85 2.88
N GLN A 42 9.63 -3.99 3.44
CA GLN A 42 10.45 -5.19 3.31
C GLN A 42 9.79 -6.42 3.96
N ASP A 43 9.19 -6.28 5.15
CA ASP A 43 8.45 -7.37 5.79
C ASP A 43 7.25 -7.84 4.94
N TRP A 44 6.47 -6.91 4.41
CA TRP A 44 5.31 -7.25 3.57
C TRP A 44 5.72 -7.86 2.24
N SER A 45 6.79 -7.34 1.65
CA SER A 45 7.33 -7.84 0.39
C SER A 45 7.89 -9.25 0.57
N SER A 46 8.58 -9.52 1.67
CA SER A 46 9.05 -10.88 2.01
C SER A 46 7.90 -11.89 2.12
N LYS A 47 6.70 -11.45 2.51
CA LYS A 47 5.51 -12.32 2.67
C LYS A 47 4.69 -12.48 1.38
N THR A 48 4.60 -11.45 0.56
CA THR A 48 3.62 -11.39 -0.55
C THR A 48 4.23 -11.10 -1.92
N GLY A 49 5.49 -10.66 -1.95
CA GLY A 49 6.21 -10.12 -3.11
C GLY A 49 5.91 -8.64 -3.34
N TYR A 50 6.95 -7.83 -3.55
CA TYR A 50 6.83 -6.39 -3.83
C TYR A 50 5.90 -6.08 -5.00
N GLU A 51 5.81 -6.98 -5.98
CA GLU A 51 4.96 -6.81 -7.17
C GLU A 51 3.47 -6.69 -6.82
N LYS A 52 3.02 -7.34 -5.75
CA LYS A 52 1.63 -7.24 -5.26
C LYS A 52 1.39 -5.99 -4.42
N LEU A 53 2.43 -5.46 -3.78
CA LEU A 53 2.38 -4.21 -3.03
C LEU A 53 2.35 -3.00 -3.97
N LEU A 54 3.05 -3.11 -5.10
CA LEU A 54 3.16 -2.06 -6.10
C LEU A 54 1.92 -1.98 -6.99
N ASN A 55 1.12 -0.93 -6.82
CA ASN A 55 -0.05 -0.70 -7.66
C ASN A 55 0.32 -0.12 -9.04
N LYS A 56 0.73 -1.00 -9.97
CA LYS A 56 1.02 -0.66 -11.37
C LYS A 56 -0.19 -0.12 -12.16
N GLN A 57 -1.42 -0.30 -11.65
CA GLN A 57 -2.64 0.19 -12.30
C GLN A 57 -3.06 1.59 -11.81
N GLY A 58 -2.46 2.07 -10.72
CA GLY A 58 -2.78 3.36 -10.10
C GLY A 58 -2.39 4.55 -10.96
N LEU A 59 -3.10 5.68 -10.79
CA LEU A 59 -2.78 6.92 -11.49
C LEU A 59 -1.37 7.43 -11.19
N THR A 60 -0.92 7.30 -9.93
CA THR A 60 0.45 7.65 -9.52
C THR A 60 1.49 6.87 -10.32
N TRP A 61 1.30 5.56 -10.49
CA TRP A 61 2.18 4.75 -11.35
C TRP A 61 2.11 5.22 -12.79
N LYS A 62 0.89 5.41 -13.33
CA LYS A 62 0.71 5.84 -14.72
C LYS A 62 1.38 7.19 -15.02
N GLN A 63 1.40 8.11 -14.06
CA GLN A 63 2.06 9.42 -14.14
C GLN A 63 3.59 9.36 -14.08
N LEU A 64 4.20 8.25 -13.69
CA LEU A 64 5.66 8.10 -13.73
C LEU A 64 6.16 8.01 -15.17
N ASP A 65 7.32 8.60 -15.43
CA ASP A 65 8.04 8.46 -16.69
C ASP A 65 8.38 7.00 -16.99
N ALA A 66 8.48 6.67 -18.28
CA ALA A 66 8.83 5.33 -18.73
C ALA A 66 10.19 4.88 -18.18
N GLU A 67 11.16 5.80 -18.05
CA GLU A 67 12.47 5.53 -17.48
C GLU A 67 12.38 5.08 -16.01
N LYS A 68 11.57 5.76 -15.20
CA LYS A 68 11.37 5.39 -13.78
C LYS A 68 10.66 4.05 -13.64
N LYS A 69 9.71 3.75 -14.52
CA LYS A 69 9.03 2.44 -14.55
C LYS A 69 9.99 1.32 -14.94
N ALA A 70 10.89 1.58 -15.88
CA ALA A 70 11.88 0.61 -16.35
C ALA A 70 12.98 0.33 -15.31
N LEU A 71 13.25 1.27 -14.40
CA LEU A 71 14.15 1.06 -13.26
C LEU A 71 13.53 0.16 -12.18
N ILE A 72 12.23 -0.08 -12.17
CA ILE A 72 11.61 -0.91 -11.12
C ILE A 72 11.63 -2.36 -11.59
N THR A 73 12.82 -2.97 -11.55
CA THR A 73 13.05 -4.36 -11.98
C THR A 73 13.23 -5.31 -10.80
N SER A 74 13.51 -4.78 -9.61
CA SER A 74 13.78 -5.55 -8.41
C SER A 74 13.07 -4.98 -7.18
N GLU A 75 12.97 -5.78 -6.13
CA GLU A 75 12.43 -5.38 -4.82
C GLU A 75 13.17 -4.15 -4.26
N THR A 76 14.49 -4.12 -4.37
CA THR A 76 15.34 -3.03 -3.88
C THR A 76 15.05 -1.69 -4.57
N GLU A 77 14.63 -1.73 -5.83
CA GLU A 77 14.28 -0.53 -6.60
C GLU A 77 12.81 -0.11 -6.40
N ALA A 78 11.98 -1.03 -5.89
CA ALA A 78 10.56 -0.82 -5.67
C ALA A 78 10.22 -0.29 -4.27
N LEU A 79 11.06 -0.58 -3.27
CA LEU A 79 10.86 -0.24 -1.85
C LEU A 79 11.73 0.95 -1.42
#